data_AF-A0A9E3RYL2-F1
#
_entry.id   AF-A0A9E3RYL2-F1
#
_cell.length_a   1.000
_cell.length_b   1.000
_cell.length_c   1.000
_cell.angle_alpha   90.00
_cell.angle_beta   90.00
_cell.angle_gamma   90.00
#
_symmetry.space_group_name_H-M   'P 1'
#
loop_
_entity.id
_entity.type
_entity.pdbx_description
1 polymer ?
#
loop_
_entity_poly.entity_id
_entity_poly.type
_entity_poly.pdbx_seq_one_letter_code
_entity_poly.pdbx_strand_id
1 'polypeptide(L)'
;CHMCGQCAGQRGAVQLALRSPEREILRLPDASPKAEPQDRWPARLLAFGMLGVALGAFQWSASPWFIAAKQVAAEWLIERELGWALDTPGLWWLFTHYPELNDAFTWLDGGLLLAYIGATALVVGGWIWFCLRAAAALAGTHWTRLAMTLIPFAGASVFVGLSLLTTGQLFGEGIVLAWAAPVRLTLLALAGLWSVSLAWRLTADGGRRWAAAAGVALAAALPLWAWYQQFFVW
;
A
#
# COMPACT_ATOMS: atom_id res chain seq x y z
N CYS A 1 -18.12 21.17 -1.00
CA CYS A 1 -18.60 21.39 -2.38
C CYS A 1 -18.30 20.20 -3.33
N HIS A 2 -17.13 19.55 -3.23
CA HIS A 2 -16.77 18.42 -4.10
C HIS A 2 -17.60 17.13 -3.93
N MET A 3 -18.32 16.96 -2.81
CA MET A 3 -19.01 15.69 -2.50
C MET A 3 -20.45 15.59 -3.04
N CYS A 4 -21.20 16.70 -3.16
CA CYS A 4 -22.62 16.65 -3.56
C CYS A 4 -22.94 17.40 -4.87
N GLY A 5 -22.00 18.21 -5.40
CA GLY A 5 -22.19 18.94 -6.65
C GLY A 5 -23.26 20.04 -6.65
N GLN A 6 -24.02 20.22 -5.57
CA GLN A 6 -25.17 21.15 -5.52
C GLN A 6 -24.83 22.63 -5.77
N CYS A 7 -23.57 23.04 -5.58
CA CYS A 7 -23.16 24.42 -5.86
C CYS A 7 -22.56 24.61 -7.27
N ALA A 8 -22.53 23.57 -8.11
CA ALA A 8 -22.13 23.71 -9.51
C ALA A 8 -23.11 24.67 -10.22
N GLY A 9 -22.58 25.73 -10.84
CA GLY A 9 -23.39 26.75 -11.54
C GLY A 9 -24.02 27.84 -10.64
N GLN A 10 -23.95 27.74 -9.32
CA GLN A 10 -24.46 28.78 -8.42
C GLN A 10 -23.48 29.95 -8.31
N ARG A 11 -23.78 31.07 -8.98
CA ARG A 11 -23.01 32.34 -8.92
C ARG A 11 -21.50 32.20 -9.15
N GLY A 12 -21.07 31.24 -9.96
CA GLY A 12 -19.63 30.97 -10.19
C GLY A 12 -18.88 30.45 -8.95
N ALA A 13 -19.59 29.85 -7.97
CA ALA A 13 -19.01 29.33 -6.74
C ALA A 13 -18.00 28.18 -6.96
N VAL A 14 -18.08 27.49 -8.10
CA VAL A 14 -17.13 26.45 -8.50
C VAL A 14 -16.47 26.87 -9.81
N GLN A 15 -15.14 26.93 -9.82
CA GLN A 15 -14.34 27.21 -11.02
C GLN A 15 -13.33 26.09 -11.22
N LEU A 16 -13.17 25.66 -12.47
CA LEU A 16 -12.08 24.76 -12.85
C LEU A 16 -10.78 25.55 -12.82
N ALA A 17 -9.84 25.08 -12.02
CA ALA A 17 -8.51 25.67 -11.93
C ALA A 17 -7.48 24.56 -11.98
N LEU A 18 -6.49 24.70 -12.86
CA LEU A 18 -5.32 23.83 -12.85
C LEU A 18 -4.54 24.10 -11.56
N ARG A 19 -4.33 23.05 -10.77
CA ARG A 19 -3.58 23.10 -9.52
C ARG A 19 -2.61 21.94 -9.49
N SER A 20 -1.38 22.22 -9.06
CA SER A 20 -0.42 21.14 -8.79
C SER A 20 -0.93 20.30 -7.61
N PRO A 21 -0.94 18.96 -7.73
CA PRO A 21 -1.31 18.07 -6.62
C PRO A 21 -0.39 18.22 -5.41
N GLU A 22 0.88 18.64 -5.62
CA GLU A 22 1.83 18.90 -4.54
C GLU A 22 1.37 20.03 -3.61
N ARG A 23 0.59 20.98 -4.13
CA ARG A 23 0.16 22.16 -3.39
C ARG A 23 -0.72 21.81 -2.20
N GLU A 24 -1.49 20.74 -2.27
CA GLU A 24 -2.33 20.28 -1.17
C GLU A 24 -1.49 19.61 -0.08
N ILE A 25 -0.50 18.80 -0.48
CA ILE A 25 0.42 18.10 0.42
C ILE A 25 1.31 19.10 1.19
N LEU A 26 1.87 20.08 0.48
CA LEU A 26 2.79 21.08 1.05
C LEU A 26 2.10 22.17 1.89
N ARG A 27 0.79 22.38 1.71
CA ARG A 27 0.02 23.41 2.45
C ARG A 27 -0.70 22.88 3.68
N LEU A 28 -0.45 21.63 4.09
CA LEU A 28 -1.02 21.11 5.32
C LEU A 28 -0.65 22.05 6.50
N PRO A 29 -1.62 22.72 7.15
CA PRO A 29 -1.35 23.79 8.12
C PRO A 29 -0.44 23.29 9.22
N ASP A 30 0.57 24.06 9.61
CA ASP A 30 1.45 23.75 10.74
C ASP A 30 0.67 23.31 11.98
N ALA A 31 1.17 22.27 12.66
CA ALA A 31 0.62 21.74 13.89
C ALA A 31 1.01 22.76 14.96
N SER A 32 0.41 23.93 14.87
CA SER A 32 0.46 24.93 15.90
C SER A 32 -0.09 24.26 17.15
N PRO A 33 0.49 24.49 18.34
CA PRO A 33 0.00 23.91 19.58
C PRO A 33 -1.48 24.26 19.91
N LYS A 34 -2.09 25.17 19.14
CA LYS A 34 -3.51 25.53 19.19
C LYS A 34 -4.38 24.93 18.06
N ALA A 35 -3.80 24.13 17.17
CA ALA A 35 -4.53 23.48 16.09
C ALA A 35 -5.34 22.30 16.63
N GLU A 36 -6.56 22.15 16.15
CA GLU A 36 -7.41 20.97 16.34
C GLU A 36 -6.59 19.66 16.18
N PRO A 37 -6.91 18.59 16.92
CA PRO A 37 -6.20 17.33 16.82
C PRO A 37 -6.13 16.89 15.36
N GLN A 38 -4.92 16.87 14.79
CA GLN A 38 -4.75 16.49 13.39
C GLN A 38 -5.27 15.06 13.19
N ASP A 39 -6.24 14.91 12.29
CA ASP A 39 -6.81 13.60 11.99
C ASP A 39 -5.69 12.65 11.52
N ARG A 40 -5.52 11.56 12.25
CA ARG A 40 -4.46 10.58 12.04
C ARG A 40 -4.90 9.47 11.10
N TRP A 41 -6.20 9.36 10.83
CA TRP A 41 -6.75 8.29 10.00
C TRP A 41 -6.23 8.30 8.56
N PRO A 42 -6.10 9.44 7.86
CA PRO A 42 -5.51 9.45 6.52
C PRO A 42 -4.09 8.89 6.50
N ALA A 43 -3.27 9.26 7.49
CA ALA A 43 -1.89 8.77 7.57
C ALA A 43 -1.81 7.27 7.89
N ARG A 44 -2.71 6.77 8.76
CA ARG A 44 -2.83 5.34 9.06
C ARG A 44 -3.33 4.55 7.85
N LEU A 45 -4.36 5.05 7.17
CA LEU A 45 -4.90 4.43 5.96
C LEU A 45 -3.85 4.36 4.86
N LEU A 46 -3.03 5.40 4.71
CA LEU A 46 -1.94 5.42 3.74
C LEU A 46 -0.87 4.37 4.07
N ALA A 47 -0.39 4.33 5.32
CA ALA A 47 0.68 3.41 5.72
C ALA A 47 0.22 1.94 5.82
N PHE A 48 -0.86 1.68 6.55
CA PHE A 48 -1.34 0.31 6.82
C PHE A 48 -2.29 -0.19 5.74
N GLY A 49 -3.11 0.67 5.15
CA GLY A 49 -4.08 0.28 4.12
C GLY A 49 -3.44 0.25 2.73
N MET A 50 -3.08 1.41 2.19
CA MET A 50 -2.63 1.53 0.79
C MET A 50 -1.25 0.90 0.56
N LEU A 51 -0.32 1.02 1.50
CA LEU A 51 1.02 0.44 1.37
C LEU A 51 1.16 -0.94 2.05
N GLY A 52 0.34 -1.23 3.05
CA GLY A 52 0.37 -2.50 3.80
C GLY A 52 -0.60 -3.55 3.26
N VAL A 53 -1.90 -3.36 3.49
CA VAL A 53 -2.97 -4.28 3.05
C VAL A 53 -2.91 -4.50 1.55
N ALA A 54 -2.82 -3.43 0.74
CA ALA A 54 -2.84 -3.56 -0.70
C ALA A 54 -1.63 -4.36 -1.21
N LEU A 55 -0.43 -4.11 -0.68
CA LEU A 55 0.77 -4.87 -1.03
C LEU A 55 0.59 -6.36 -0.70
N GLY A 56 0.09 -6.67 0.51
CA GLY A 56 -0.24 -8.06 0.90
C GLY A 56 -1.22 -8.74 -0.06
N ALA A 57 -2.27 -8.01 -0.45
CA ALA A 57 -3.30 -8.49 -1.38
C ALA A 57 -2.81 -8.67 -2.82
N PHE A 58 -1.79 -7.94 -3.26
CA PHE A 58 -1.22 -8.11 -4.60
C PHE A 58 -0.11 -9.16 -4.68
N GLN A 59 0.56 -9.45 -3.57
CA GLN A 59 1.74 -10.32 -3.58
C GLN A 59 1.46 -11.78 -3.17
N TRP A 60 0.34 -12.06 -2.48
CA TRP A 60 0.13 -13.35 -1.81
C TRP A 60 0.22 -14.56 -2.73
N SER A 61 -0.32 -14.47 -3.94
CA SER A 61 -0.41 -15.62 -4.87
C SER A 61 0.95 -16.03 -5.46
N ALA A 62 1.89 -15.09 -5.55
CA ALA A 62 3.25 -15.34 -6.02
C ALA A 62 4.24 -15.56 -4.85
N SER A 63 3.85 -15.28 -3.61
CA SER A 63 4.77 -15.24 -2.46
C SER A 63 5.25 -16.64 -2.05
N PRO A 64 6.58 -16.91 -2.08
CA PRO A 64 7.14 -18.16 -1.58
C PRO A 64 6.86 -18.37 -0.09
N TRP A 65 6.79 -17.26 0.66
CA TRP A 65 6.52 -17.26 2.10
C TRP A 65 5.10 -17.72 2.39
N PHE A 66 4.13 -17.29 1.57
CA PHE A 66 2.74 -17.73 1.68
C PHE A 66 2.63 -19.23 1.36
N ILE A 67 3.27 -19.67 0.27
CA ILE A 67 3.27 -21.08 -0.14
C ILE A 67 3.89 -21.97 0.94
N ALA A 68 5.05 -21.58 1.49
CA ALA A 68 5.69 -22.33 2.58
C ALA A 68 4.84 -22.37 3.85
N ALA A 69 4.24 -21.24 4.25
CA ALA A 69 3.35 -21.19 5.40
C ALA A 69 2.12 -22.08 5.20
N LYS A 70 1.58 -22.15 3.97
CA LYS A 70 0.46 -23.02 3.62
C LYS A 70 0.83 -24.49 3.74
N GLN A 71 1.99 -24.88 3.24
CA GLN A 71 2.48 -26.26 3.33
C GLN A 71 2.65 -26.69 4.80
N VAL A 72 3.34 -25.89 5.62
CA VAL A 72 3.53 -26.18 7.05
C VAL A 72 2.19 -26.26 7.79
N ALA A 73 1.26 -25.34 7.51
CA ALA A 73 -0.05 -25.37 8.14
C ALA A 73 -0.88 -26.59 7.72
N ALA A 74 -0.80 -27.00 6.45
CA ALA A 74 -1.47 -28.20 5.95
C ALA A 74 -0.90 -29.46 6.60
N GLU A 75 0.42 -29.62 6.67
CA GLU A 75 1.08 -30.74 7.33
C GLU A 75 0.64 -30.86 8.80
N TRP A 76 0.67 -29.75 9.54
CA TRP A 76 0.24 -29.69 10.93
C TRP A 76 -1.24 -30.06 11.14
N LEU A 77 -2.12 -29.67 10.19
CA LEU A 77 -3.54 -30.04 10.24
C LEU A 77 -3.75 -31.54 9.98
N ILE A 78 -3.00 -32.10 9.04
CA ILE A 78 -3.05 -33.53 8.70
C ILE A 78 -2.57 -34.37 9.90
N GLU A 79 -1.46 -34.00 10.54
CA GLU A 79 -0.93 -34.67 11.73
C GLU A 79 -1.92 -34.69 12.90
N ARG A 80 -2.85 -33.73 12.93
CA ARG A 80 -3.89 -33.60 13.96
C ARG A 80 -5.25 -34.14 13.52
N GLU A 81 -5.32 -34.79 12.37
CA GLU A 81 -6.56 -35.33 11.78
C GLU A 81 -7.66 -34.27 11.59
N LEU A 82 -7.28 -33.00 11.38
CA LEU A 82 -8.19 -31.87 11.19
C LEU A 82 -8.51 -31.64 9.69
N GLY A 83 -9.00 -32.68 9.01
CA GLY A 83 -9.28 -32.65 7.57
C GLY A 83 -10.33 -31.62 7.13
N TRP A 84 -11.26 -31.25 8.01
CA TRP A 84 -12.33 -30.29 7.68
C TRP A 84 -11.80 -28.93 7.20
N ALA A 85 -10.65 -28.47 7.71
CA ALA A 85 -10.08 -27.19 7.34
C ALA A 85 -9.47 -27.19 5.93
N LEU A 86 -9.11 -28.38 5.42
CA LEU A 86 -8.50 -28.62 4.11
C LEU A 86 -9.55 -28.93 3.04
N ASP A 87 -10.63 -29.61 3.39
CA ASP A 87 -11.57 -30.14 2.39
C ASP A 87 -12.89 -29.36 2.33
N THR A 88 -13.19 -28.55 3.35
CA THR A 88 -14.45 -27.80 3.40
C THR A 88 -14.26 -26.39 2.82
N PRO A 89 -15.06 -25.97 1.83
CA PRO A 89 -15.08 -24.59 1.37
C PRO A 89 -15.33 -23.61 2.53
N GLY A 90 -14.63 -22.49 2.51
CA GLY A 90 -14.82 -21.42 3.50
C GLY A 90 -16.10 -20.61 3.28
N LEU A 91 -16.10 -19.38 3.79
CA LEU A 91 -17.20 -18.44 3.62
C LEU A 91 -17.31 -17.96 2.16
N TRP A 92 -18.27 -18.49 1.41
CA TRP A 92 -18.48 -18.19 -0.01
C TRP A 92 -18.69 -16.70 -0.35
N TRP A 93 -19.23 -15.91 0.60
CA TRP A 93 -19.43 -14.47 0.41
C TRP A 93 -18.14 -13.65 0.59
N LEU A 94 -17.10 -14.26 1.14
CA LEU A 94 -15.81 -13.63 1.41
C LEU A 94 -14.68 -14.17 0.52
N PHE A 95 -14.73 -15.47 0.21
CA PHE A 95 -13.67 -16.17 -0.52
C PHE A 95 -14.17 -16.72 -1.86
N THR A 96 -13.24 -16.93 -2.79
CA THR A 96 -13.52 -17.53 -4.10
C THR A 96 -14.25 -18.86 -3.95
N HIS A 97 -15.34 -19.04 -4.70
CA HIS A 97 -16.19 -20.23 -4.63
C HIS A 97 -16.71 -20.62 -6.03
N TYR A 98 -15.84 -21.25 -6.82
CA TYR A 98 -16.17 -21.85 -8.12
C TYR A 98 -15.79 -23.35 -8.11
N PRO A 99 -16.52 -24.20 -7.36
CA PRO A 99 -16.20 -25.62 -7.21
C PRO A 99 -16.21 -26.38 -8.56
N GLU A 100 -17.07 -25.95 -9.50
CA GLU A 100 -17.15 -26.51 -10.85
C GLU A 100 -15.82 -26.40 -11.63
N LEU A 101 -14.99 -25.42 -11.28
CA LEU A 101 -13.70 -25.13 -11.91
C LEU A 101 -12.52 -25.56 -11.02
N ASN A 102 -12.78 -26.26 -9.92
CA ASN A 102 -11.81 -26.57 -8.86
C ASN A 102 -11.11 -25.31 -8.29
N ASP A 103 -11.80 -24.17 -8.30
CA ASP A 103 -11.29 -22.89 -7.79
C ASP A 103 -12.18 -22.42 -6.63
N ALA A 104 -12.07 -23.10 -5.49
CA ALA A 104 -12.78 -22.75 -4.26
C ALA A 104 -11.79 -22.73 -3.09
N PHE A 105 -11.79 -21.65 -2.33
CA PHE A 105 -10.94 -21.54 -1.14
C PHE A 105 -11.53 -22.29 0.04
N THR A 106 -10.68 -23.08 0.67
CA THR A 106 -10.96 -23.81 1.89
C THR A 106 -10.85 -22.87 3.10
N TRP A 107 -11.19 -23.37 4.30
CA TRP A 107 -10.96 -22.62 5.54
C TRP A 107 -9.48 -22.31 5.77
N LEU A 108 -8.58 -23.26 5.43
CA LEU A 108 -7.15 -23.02 5.48
C LEU A 108 -6.74 -21.91 4.49
N ASP A 109 -7.18 -22.00 3.24
CA ASP A 109 -6.81 -21.02 2.19
C ASP A 109 -7.24 -19.60 2.57
N GLY A 110 -8.53 -19.44 2.89
CA GLY A 110 -9.10 -18.14 3.21
C GLY A 110 -8.54 -17.57 4.52
N GLY A 111 -8.42 -18.41 5.55
CA GLY A 111 -7.86 -18.00 6.84
C GLY A 111 -6.39 -17.57 6.73
N LEU A 112 -5.57 -18.35 6.00
CA LEU A 112 -4.17 -18.04 5.80
C LEU A 112 -3.97 -16.81 4.93
N LEU A 113 -4.81 -16.61 3.91
CA LEU A 113 -4.80 -15.40 3.08
C LEU A 113 -5.04 -14.14 3.92
N LEU A 114 -6.08 -14.14 4.76
CA LEU A 114 -6.38 -13.02 5.64
C LEU A 114 -5.25 -12.77 6.64
N ALA A 115 -4.70 -13.84 7.23
CA ALA A 115 -3.56 -13.75 8.14
C ALA A 115 -2.33 -13.15 7.44
N TYR A 116 -2.04 -13.56 6.21
CA TYR A 116 -0.93 -13.06 5.42
C TYR A 116 -1.08 -11.57 5.06
N ILE A 117 -2.27 -11.16 4.62
CA ILE A 117 -2.57 -9.75 4.33
C ILE A 117 -2.46 -8.92 5.61
N GLY A 118 -3.02 -9.40 6.72
CA GLY A 118 -2.92 -8.75 8.03
C GLY A 118 -1.48 -8.62 8.51
N ALA A 119 -0.70 -9.69 8.42
CA ALA A 119 0.72 -9.69 8.79
C ALA A 119 1.52 -8.72 7.93
N THR A 120 1.31 -8.72 6.60
CA THR A 120 1.94 -7.76 5.70
C THR A 120 1.58 -6.32 6.08
N ALA A 121 0.30 -6.05 6.37
CA ALA A 121 -0.15 -4.73 6.78
C ALA A 121 0.53 -4.24 8.07
N LEU A 122 0.67 -5.13 9.07
CA LEU A 122 1.34 -4.81 10.33
C LEU A 122 2.85 -4.60 10.15
N VAL A 123 3.53 -5.46 9.39
CA VAL A 123 4.98 -5.37 9.16
C VAL A 123 5.32 -4.14 8.34
N VAL A 124 4.68 -3.95 7.18
CA VAL A 124 4.97 -2.85 6.26
C VAL A 124 4.46 -1.52 6.81
N GLY A 125 3.22 -1.50 7.31
CA GLY A 125 2.66 -0.29 7.93
C GLY A 125 3.40 0.10 9.20
N GLY A 126 3.81 -0.88 10.02
CA GLY A 126 4.63 -0.68 11.22
C GLY A 126 6.01 -0.13 10.90
N TRP A 127 6.69 -0.66 9.88
CA TRP A 127 7.96 -0.14 9.36
C TRP A 127 7.83 1.33 8.95
N ILE A 128 6.87 1.63 8.07
CA ILE A 128 6.61 3.00 7.59
C ILE A 128 6.34 3.93 8.79
N TRP A 129 5.43 3.53 9.68
CA TRP A 129 5.08 4.33 10.85
C TRP A 129 6.28 4.61 11.75
N PHE A 130 7.13 3.61 12.00
CA PHE A 130 8.34 3.76 12.81
C PHE A 130 9.34 4.73 12.17
N CYS A 131 9.67 4.53 10.89
CA CYS A 131 10.57 5.41 10.14
C CYS A 131 10.07 6.86 10.14
N LEU A 132 8.78 7.08 9.88
CA LEU A 132 8.18 8.41 9.86
C LEU A 132 8.13 9.04 11.25
N ARG A 133 7.90 8.28 12.32
CA ARG A 133 7.96 8.80 13.69
C ARG A 133 9.35 9.23 14.10
N ALA A 134 10.36 8.41 13.81
CA ALA A 134 11.75 8.74 14.09
C ALA A 134 12.18 10.00 13.32
N ALA A 135 11.87 10.05 12.02
CA ALA A 135 12.17 11.19 11.17
C ALA A 135 11.44 12.46 11.59
N ALA A 136 10.18 12.36 11.99
CA ALA A 136 9.39 13.50 12.46
C ALA A 136 9.95 14.09 13.76
N ALA A 137 10.40 13.24 14.69
CA ALA A 137 11.06 13.68 15.92
C ALA A 137 12.34 14.47 15.62
N LEU A 138 13.17 13.99 14.69
CA LEU A 138 14.40 14.68 14.27
C LEU A 138 14.13 15.95 13.47
N ALA A 139 13.10 15.96 12.64
CA ALA A 139 12.72 17.08 11.79
C ALA A 139 11.89 18.16 12.55
N GLY A 140 11.51 17.91 13.81
CA GLY A 140 10.68 18.84 14.59
C GLY A 140 9.27 19.00 14.03
N THR A 141 8.71 17.96 13.44
CA THR A 141 7.38 17.97 12.81
C THR A 141 6.52 16.80 13.29
N HIS A 142 5.27 16.70 12.83
CA HIS A 142 4.39 15.58 13.15
C HIS A 142 4.43 14.52 12.05
N TRP A 143 4.52 13.24 12.42
CA TRP A 143 4.71 12.11 11.50
C TRP A 143 3.63 11.98 10.42
N THR A 144 2.39 12.38 10.74
CA THR A 144 1.25 12.40 9.81
C THR A 144 1.51 13.29 8.60
N ARG A 145 2.27 14.39 8.75
CA ARG A 145 2.64 15.26 7.62
C ARG A 145 3.63 14.59 6.69
N LEU A 146 4.66 13.97 7.27
CA LEU A 146 5.61 13.18 6.49
C LEU A 146 4.88 12.02 5.79
N ALA A 147 3.91 11.39 6.45
CA ALA A 147 3.07 10.37 5.82
C ALA A 147 2.33 10.88 4.59
N MET A 148 1.80 12.11 4.60
CA MET A 148 1.14 12.68 3.41
C MET A 148 2.10 12.87 2.23
N THR A 149 3.40 13.01 2.46
CA THR A 149 4.36 13.09 1.35
C THR A 149 4.49 11.77 0.59
N LEU A 150 4.08 10.63 1.18
CA LEU A 150 4.04 9.32 0.54
C LEU A 150 2.80 9.10 -0.35
N ILE A 151 1.89 10.07 -0.48
CA ILE A 151 0.69 9.95 -1.34
C ILE A 151 1.05 9.52 -2.78
N PRO A 152 2.04 10.13 -3.47
CA PRO A 152 2.41 9.71 -4.82
C PRO A 152 2.87 8.25 -4.86
N PHE A 153 3.70 7.84 -3.91
CA PHE A 153 4.20 6.46 -3.82
C PHE A 153 3.10 5.45 -3.52
N ALA A 154 2.20 5.76 -2.58
CA ALA A 154 1.06 4.92 -2.26
C ALA A 154 0.10 4.76 -3.44
N GLY A 155 -0.21 5.86 -4.15
CA GLY A 155 -1.02 5.82 -5.36
C GLY A 155 -0.39 4.99 -6.47
N ALA A 156 0.91 5.18 -6.73
CA ALA A 156 1.65 4.39 -7.70
C ALA A 156 1.70 2.90 -7.32
N SER A 157 1.90 2.58 -6.04
CA SER A 157 1.87 1.21 -5.51
C SER A 157 0.55 0.50 -5.79
N VAL A 158 -0.57 1.16 -5.48
CA VAL A 158 -1.90 0.58 -5.75
C VAL A 158 -2.13 0.44 -7.26
N PHE A 159 -1.76 1.44 -8.06
CA PHE A 159 -1.90 1.38 -9.51
C PHE A 159 -1.10 0.22 -10.12
N VAL A 160 0.17 0.07 -9.70
CA VAL A 160 1.04 -1.02 -10.14
C VAL A 160 0.44 -2.37 -9.78
N GLY A 161 -0.06 -2.54 -8.55
CA GLY A 161 -0.72 -3.76 -8.13
C GLY A 161 -1.97 -4.10 -8.93
N LEU A 162 -2.85 -3.12 -9.17
CA LEU A 162 -4.04 -3.31 -10.00
C LEU A 162 -3.67 -3.67 -11.44
N SER A 163 -2.59 -3.09 -11.99
CA SER A 163 -2.13 -3.41 -13.34
C SER A 163 -1.69 -4.86 -13.51
N LEU A 164 -1.34 -5.57 -12.41
CA LEU A 164 -0.99 -6.98 -12.47
C LEU A 164 -2.18 -7.83 -12.89
N LEU A 165 -3.39 -7.47 -12.45
CA LEU A 165 -4.62 -8.18 -12.82
C LEU A 165 -4.83 -8.14 -14.33
N THR A 166 -4.72 -6.94 -14.92
CA THR A 166 -4.84 -6.76 -16.37
C THR A 166 -3.77 -7.55 -17.13
N THR A 167 -2.51 -7.50 -16.69
CA THR A 167 -1.47 -8.26 -17.40
C THR A 167 -1.58 -9.76 -17.18
N GLY A 168 -2.11 -10.21 -16.05
CA GLY A 168 -2.39 -11.62 -15.80
C GLY A 168 -3.48 -12.17 -16.73
N GLN A 169 -4.53 -11.38 -16.98
CA GLN A 169 -5.56 -11.72 -17.97
C GLN A 169 -4.97 -11.82 -19.37
N LEU A 170 -4.17 -10.84 -19.79
CA LEU A 170 -3.49 -10.87 -21.09
C LEU A 170 -2.55 -12.07 -21.24
N PHE A 171 -1.84 -12.42 -20.16
CA PHE A 171 -0.98 -13.60 -20.15
C PHE A 171 -1.78 -14.90 -20.34
N GLY A 172 -2.98 -15.00 -19.75
CA GLY A 172 -3.91 -16.11 -19.98
C GLY A 172 -4.32 -16.26 -21.45
N GLU A 173 -4.35 -15.16 -22.21
CA GLU A 173 -4.60 -15.12 -23.66
C GLU A 173 -3.32 -15.31 -24.51
N GLY A 174 -2.19 -15.63 -23.88
CA GLY A 174 -0.90 -15.81 -24.55
C GLY A 174 -0.15 -14.51 -24.89
N ILE A 175 -0.62 -13.35 -24.43
CA ILE A 175 0.01 -12.05 -24.66
C ILE A 175 0.99 -11.75 -23.52
N VAL A 176 2.29 -11.87 -23.80
CA VAL A 176 3.36 -11.65 -22.82
C VAL A 176 3.91 -10.22 -22.92
N LEU A 177 3.89 -9.47 -21.82
CA LEU A 177 4.39 -8.09 -21.74
C LEU A 177 5.66 -8.00 -20.88
N ALA A 178 6.80 -8.45 -21.43
CA ALA A 178 8.09 -8.47 -20.72
C ALA A 178 8.54 -7.08 -20.21
N TRP A 179 8.09 -5.99 -20.84
CA TRP A 179 8.40 -4.62 -20.44
C TRP A 179 7.60 -4.13 -19.23
N ALA A 180 6.53 -4.83 -18.83
CA ALA A 180 5.62 -4.34 -17.80
C ALA A 180 6.30 -4.25 -16.41
N ALA A 181 7.05 -5.28 -16.02
CA ALA A 181 7.77 -5.32 -14.75
C ALA A 181 8.77 -4.15 -14.57
N PRO A 182 9.72 -3.90 -15.50
CA PRO A 182 10.66 -2.78 -15.35
C PRO A 182 9.95 -1.41 -15.38
N VAL A 183 8.88 -1.24 -16.16
CA VAL A 183 8.11 0.02 -16.18
C VAL A 183 7.42 0.26 -14.84
N ARG A 184 6.82 -0.76 -14.23
CA ARG A 184 6.20 -0.68 -12.90
C ARG A 184 7.21 -0.28 -11.83
N LEU A 185 8.36 -0.96 -11.77
CA LEU A 185 9.38 -0.63 -10.78
C LEU A 185 9.93 0.79 -10.99
N THR A 186 10.14 1.21 -12.24
CA THR A 186 10.56 2.58 -12.56
C THR A 186 9.53 3.60 -12.09
N LEU A 187 8.23 3.35 -12.32
CA LEU A 187 7.15 4.20 -11.85
C LEU A 187 7.15 4.32 -10.32
N LEU A 188 7.32 3.20 -9.60
CA LEU A 188 7.42 3.18 -8.14
C LEU A 188 8.63 3.96 -7.63
N ALA A 189 9.80 3.77 -8.26
CA ALA A 189 11.02 4.48 -7.90
C ALA A 189 10.87 5.99 -8.10
N LEU A 190 10.31 6.42 -9.25
CA LEU A 190 10.03 7.83 -9.52
C LEU A 190 9.01 8.43 -8.54
N ALA A 191 7.95 7.70 -8.19
CA ALA A 191 6.97 8.13 -7.20
C ALA A 191 7.56 8.19 -5.77
N GLY A 192 8.48 7.28 -5.44
CA GLY A 192 9.25 7.30 -4.20
C GLY A 192 10.17 8.52 -4.12
N LEU A 193 10.94 8.79 -5.19
CA LEU A 193 11.78 10.00 -5.30
C LEU A 193 10.95 11.28 -5.22
N TRP A 194 9.76 11.30 -5.84
CA TRP A 194 8.83 12.41 -5.72
C TRP A 194 8.40 12.62 -4.27
N SER A 195 8.06 11.54 -3.55
CA SER A 195 7.70 11.59 -2.14
C SER A 195 8.83 12.14 -1.26
N VAL A 196 10.08 11.73 -1.53
CA VAL A 196 11.28 12.25 -0.84
C VAL A 196 11.49 13.74 -1.14
N SER A 197 11.31 14.17 -2.40
CA SER A 197 11.37 15.58 -2.80
C SER A 197 10.31 16.42 -2.07
N LEU A 198 9.10 15.89 -1.89
CA LEU A 198 8.05 16.57 -1.10
C LEU A 198 8.44 16.71 0.37
N ALA A 199 9.00 15.66 0.99
CA ALA A 199 9.49 15.71 2.37
C ALA A 199 10.62 16.72 2.56
N TRP A 200 11.51 16.82 1.58
CA TRP A 200 12.58 17.82 1.54
C TRP A 200 12.03 19.25 1.48
N ARG A 201 11.02 19.49 0.63
CA ARG A 201 10.39 20.82 0.47
C ARG A 201 9.51 21.21 1.66
N LEU A 202 8.96 20.24 2.38
CA LEU A 202 8.08 20.47 3.52
C LEU A 202 8.81 21.09 4.73
N THR A 203 10.11 20.84 4.86
CA THR A 203 10.92 21.30 5.99
C THR A 203 11.83 22.44 5.55
N ALA A 204 12.03 23.48 6.38
CA ALA A 204 12.79 24.67 6.00
C ALA A 204 14.29 24.60 6.38
N ASP A 205 14.61 23.99 7.52
CA ASP A 205 15.97 23.96 8.08
C ASP A 205 16.80 22.81 7.49
N GLY A 206 18.04 23.10 7.04
CA GLY A 206 18.90 22.13 6.33
C GLY A 206 19.11 20.79 7.03
N GLY A 207 19.40 20.77 8.33
CA GLY A 207 19.57 19.51 9.08
C GLY A 207 18.28 18.71 9.25
N ARG A 208 17.15 19.41 9.44
CA ARG A 208 15.82 18.80 9.57
C ARG A 208 15.30 18.27 8.22
N ARG A 209 15.69 18.91 7.11
CA ARG A 209 15.40 18.46 5.75
C ARG A 209 15.95 17.08 5.45
N TRP A 210 17.23 16.85 5.78
CA TRP A 210 17.84 15.55 5.60
C TRP A 210 17.15 14.46 6.42
N ALA A 211 16.79 14.75 7.67
CA ALA A 211 16.07 13.80 8.51
C ALA A 211 14.69 13.43 7.93
N ALA A 212 13.93 14.41 7.44
CA ALA A 212 12.63 14.18 6.80
C ALA A 212 12.77 13.36 5.50
N ALA A 213 13.68 13.75 4.61
CA ALA A 213 13.92 13.09 3.34
C ALA A 213 14.43 11.64 3.53
N ALA A 214 15.42 11.43 4.40
CA ALA A 214 15.94 10.11 4.72
C ALA A 214 14.88 9.21 5.37
N GLY A 215 14.06 9.78 6.26
CA GLY A 215 12.94 9.07 6.89
C GLY A 215 11.91 8.56 5.90
N VAL A 216 11.53 9.41 4.94
CA VAL A 216 10.57 9.05 3.88
C VAL A 216 11.19 8.07 2.89
N ALA A 217 12.48 8.21 2.55
CA ALA A 217 13.19 7.24 1.73
C ALA A 217 13.24 5.85 2.40
N LEU A 218 13.60 5.79 3.68
CA LEU A 218 13.61 4.55 4.47
C LEU A 218 12.20 3.94 4.59
N ALA A 219 11.18 4.77 4.81
CA ALA A 219 9.80 4.30 4.86
C ALA A 219 9.36 3.64 3.54
N ALA A 220 9.75 4.22 2.38
CA ALA A 220 9.45 3.68 1.06
C ALA A 220 10.31 2.46 0.66
N ALA A 221 11.47 2.27 1.30
CA ALA A 221 12.43 1.23 0.93
C ALA A 221 11.88 -0.19 1.06
N LEU A 222 11.18 -0.51 2.16
CA LEU A 222 10.64 -1.87 2.37
C LEU A 222 9.54 -2.23 1.36
N PRO A 223 8.49 -1.40 1.13
CA PRO A 223 7.52 -1.67 0.06
C PRO A 223 8.17 -1.75 -1.33
N LEU A 224 9.14 -0.89 -1.63
CA LEU A 224 9.83 -0.90 -2.92
C LEU A 224 10.64 -2.19 -3.10
N TRP A 225 11.32 -2.64 -2.05
CA TRP A 225 12.02 -3.92 -2.03
C TRP A 225 11.04 -5.09 -2.20
N ALA A 226 9.91 -5.09 -1.51
CA ALA A 226 8.89 -6.14 -1.66
C ALA A 226 8.36 -6.23 -3.11
N TRP A 227 8.10 -5.09 -3.75
CA TRP A 227 7.75 -5.05 -5.17
C TRP A 227 8.87 -5.58 -6.08
N TYR A 228 10.12 -5.22 -5.79
CA TYR A 228 11.26 -5.76 -6.53
C TYR A 228 11.34 -7.29 -6.44
N GLN A 229 11.13 -7.83 -5.25
CA GLN A 229 11.12 -9.28 -5.02
C GLN A 229 10.06 -9.96 -5.90
N GLN A 230 8.82 -9.47 -5.88
CA GLN A 230 7.72 -10.00 -6.70
C GLN A 230 7.91 -9.85 -8.22
N PHE A 231 8.71 -8.89 -8.68
CA PHE A 231 8.86 -8.66 -10.12
C PHE A 231 10.06 -9.37 -10.73
N PHE A 232 11.10 -9.63 -9.95
CA PHE A 232 12.39 -10.07 -10.47
C PHE A 232 12.98 -11.30 -9.77
N VAL A 233 12.42 -11.70 -8.63
CA VAL A 233 12.96 -12.82 -7.84
C VAL A 233 12.00 -14.01 -7.84
N TRP A 234 10.71 -13.77 -7.61
CA TRP A 234 9.67 -14.80 -7.57
C TRP A 234 8.35 -14.31 -8.17
#